data_AF-A0A538Q6R6-F1
#
_entry.id   AF-A0A538Q6R6-F1
#
_cell.length_a   1.000
_cell.length_b   1.000
_cell.length_c   1.000
_cell.angle_alpha   90.00
_cell.angle_beta   90.00
_cell.angle_gamma   90.00
#
_symmetry.space_group_name_H-M   'P 1'
#
loop_
_entity.id
_entity.type
_entity.pdbx_description
1 polymer ?
#
loop_
_entity_poly.entity_id
_entity_poly.type
_entity_poly.pdbx_seq_one_letter_code
_entity_poly.pdbx_strand_id
1 'polypeptide(L)' 'MRVDVVVVNRSGGHGQVQLELRLTSTSPPRTLAAERSLELDDHERLELTIDIPAPDGDYAAAAHVLYPD' A
#
# COMPACT_ATOMS: atom_id res chain seq x y z
N MET A 1 11.47 -6.97 -2.53
CA MET A 1 11.46 -5.58 -2.05
C MET A 1 10.50 -5.46 -0.88
N ARG A 2 10.91 -4.77 0.18
CA ARG A 2 10.07 -4.47 1.34
C ARG A 2 9.61 -3.01 1.25
N VAL A 3 8.32 -2.77 1.45
CA VAL A 3 7.73 -1.43 1.47
C VAL A 3 7.04 -1.22 2.82
N ASP A 4 7.42 -0.16 3.52
CA ASP A 4 6.76 0.26 4.75
C ASP A 4 5.77 1.37 4.45
N VAL A 5 4.53 1.20 4.88
CA VAL A 5 3.41 2.12 4.66
C VAL A 5 2.79 2.47 5.99
N VAL A 6 2.44 3.74 6.16
CA VAL A 6 1.69 4.23 7.31
C VAL A 6 0.34 4.73 6.82
N VAL A 7 -0.73 4.16 7.36
CA VAL A 7 -2.11 4.61 7.12
C VAL A 7 -2.64 5.22 8.40
N VAL A 8 -3.24 6.41 8.30
CA VAL A 8 -3.81 7.11 9.44
C VAL A 8 -5.27 7.43 9.14
N ASN A 9 -6.19 6.83 9.90
CA ASN A 9 -7.56 7.30 9.93
C ASN A 9 -7.59 8.62 10.70
N ARG A 10 -8.01 9.71 10.06
CA ARG A 10 -8.14 11.03 10.71
C ARG A 10 -9.57 11.32 11.14
N SER A 11 -10.48 10.37 10.91
CA SER A 11 -11.88 10.48 11.28
C SER A 11 -12.16 9.83 12.63
N GLY A 12 -13.27 10.23 13.25
CA GLY A 12 -13.79 9.61 14.48
C GLY A 12 -14.65 8.36 14.25
N GLY A 13 -14.69 7.82 13.03
CA GLY A 13 -15.46 6.63 12.70
C GLY A 13 -14.57 5.47 12.27
N HIS A 14 -15.07 4.26 12.43
CA HIS A 14 -14.49 3.05 11.83
C HIS A 14 -14.70 3.06 10.31
N GLY A 15 -13.73 2.54 9.56
CA GLY A 15 -13.86 2.36 8.12
C GLY A 15 -13.00 1.22 7.58
N GLN A 16 -13.41 0.70 6.42
CA GLN A 16 -12.63 -0.25 5.64
C GLN A 16 -12.07 0.43 4.40
N VAL A 17 -10.80 0.18 4.10
CA VAL A 17 -10.14 0.68 2.88
C VAL A 17 -9.39 -0.43 2.17
N GLN A 18 -9.22 -0.28 0.86
CA GLN A 18 -8.34 -1.11 0.05
C GLN A 18 -7.06 -0.32 -0.27
N LEU A 19 -5.91 -0.83 0.16
CA LEU A 19 -4.58 -0.33 -0.18
C LEU A 19 -4.06 -1.09 -1.40
N GLU A 20 -3.79 -0.38 -2.49
CA GLU A 20 -3.04 -0.87 -3.66
C GLU A 20 -1.63 -0.27 -3.64
N LEU A 21 -0.61 -1.14 -3.59
CA LEU A 21 0.78 -0.77 -3.80
C LEU A 21 1.22 -1.18 -5.19
N ARG A 22 1.87 -0.27 -5.90
CA ARG A 22 2.41 -0.50 -7.24
C ARG A 22 3.90 -0.16 -7.30
N LEU A 23 4.69 -1.10 -7.81
CA LEU A 23 6.11 -0.91 -8.10
C LEU A 23 6.32 -0.94 -9.61
N THR A 24 6.89 0.12 -10.18
CA THR A 24 7.14 0.23 -11.62
C THR A 24 8.64 0.40 -11.87
N SER A 25 9.22 -0.45 -12.71
CA SER A 25 10.60 -0.32 -13.20
C SER A 25 10.60 0.00 -14.69
N THR A 26 11.54 0.84 -15.14
CA THR A 26 11.71 1.21 -16.55
C THR A 26 12.77 0.38 -17.27
N SER A 27 13.62 -0.35 -16.53
CA SER A 27 14.69 -1.17 -17.12
C SER A 27 15.05 -2.35 -16.19
N PRO A 28 14.61 -3.58 -16.51
CA PRO A 28 13.66 -3.93 -17.57
C PRO A 28 12.25 -3.39 -17.26
N PRO A 29 11.43 -3.04 -18.28
CA PRO A 29 10.06 -2.60 -18.05
C PRO A 29 9.23 -3.66 -17.30
N ARG A 30 8.69 -3.28 -16.14
CA ARG A 30 7.77 -4.14 -15.37
C ARG A 30 6.96 -3.36 -14.36
N THR A 31 5.81 -3.92 -14.03
CA THR A 31 4.95 -3.44 -12.95
C THR A 31 4.60 -4.62 -12.05
N LEU A 32 4.75 -4.43 -10.74
CA LEU A 32 4.33 -5.36 -9.70
C LEU A 32 3.29 -4.67 -8.83
N ALA A 33 2.30 -5.41 -8.33
CA ALA A 33 1.29 -4.86 -7.46
C ALA A 33 1.03 -5.78 -6.25
N ALA A 34 0.62 -5.18 -5.15
CA ALA A 34 0.14 -5.88 -3.97
C ALA A 34 -1.07 -5.12 -3.40
N GLU A 35 -2.07 -5.87 -2.98
CA GLU A 35 -3.29 -5.32 -2.44
C GLU A 35 -3.54 -5.80 -1.01
N ARG A 36 -4.09 -4.93 -0.16
CA ARG A 36 -4.48 -5.25 1.21
C ARG A 36 -5.79 -4.57 1.57
N SER A 37 -6.72 -5.34 2.10
CA SER A 37 -7.89 -4.80 2.79
C SER A 37 -7.50 -4.47 4.22
N LEU A 38 -7.82 -3.25 4.66
CA LEU A 38 -7.50 -2.74 5.98
C LEU A 38 -8.79 -2.29 6.65
N GLU A 39 -8.99 -2.74 7.87
CA GLU A 39 -9.95 -2.12 8.80
C GLU A 39 -9.18 -1.07 9.60
N LEU A 40 -9.81 0.08 9.80
CA LEU A 40 -9.23 1.20 10.54
C LEU A 40 -10.21 1.66 11.61
N ASP A 41 -9.76 1.62 12.86
CA ASP A 41 -10.47 2.18 14.00
C ASP A 41 -10.36 3.72 14.03
N ASP A 42 -11.11 4.35 14.93
CA ASP A 42 -11.15 5.80 15.06
C ASP A 42 -9.77 6.36 15.42
N HIS A 43 -9.32 7.35 14.67
CA HIS A 43 -7.99 7.97 14.83
C HIS A 43 -6.80 6.99 14.78
N GLU A 44 -7.01 5.76 14.29
CA GLU A 44 -5.98 4.74 14.28
C GLU A 44 -4.82 5.11 13.33
N ARG A 45 -3.60 4.79 13.79
CA ARG A 45 -2.40 4.77 12.97
C ARG A 45 -1.95 3.33 12.81
N LEU A 46 -2.07 2.81 11.59
CA LEU A 46 -1.64 1.47 11.23
C LEU A 46 -0.32 1.53 10.46
N GLU A 47 0.68 0.79 10.94
CA GLU A 47 1.98 0.64 10.29
C GLU A 47 2.06 -0.75 9.64
N LEU A 48 2.34 -0.78 8.35
CA LEU A 48 2.30 -1.99 7.53
C LEU A 48 3.64 -2.20 6.85
N THR A 49 4.15 -3.43 6.95
CA THR A 49 5.27 -3.89 6.14
C THR A 49 4.75 -4.86 5.10
N ILE A 50 4.90 -4.53 3.83
CA ILE A 50 4.42 -5.34 2.70
C ILE A 50 5.62 -5.79 1.89
N ASP A 51 5.81 -7.11 1.87
CA ASP A 51 6.84 -7.76 1.07
C ASP A 51 6.28 -8.05 -0.33
N ILE A 52 6.87 -7.41 -1.35
CA ILE A 52 6.57 -7.64 -2.77
C ILE A 52 7.76 -8.40 -3.37
N PRO A 53 7.56 -9.58 -4.00
CA PRO A 53 8.64 -10.36 -4.60
C PRO A 53 9.14 -9.70 -5.90
N ALA A 54 9.80 -8.56 -5.73
CA ALA A 54 10.47 -7.81 -6.78
C ALA A 54 11.93 -8.28 -6.89
N PRO A 55 12.38 -8.71 -8.08
CA PRO A 55 13.80 -8.90 -8.38
C PRO A 55 14.60 -7.61 -8.22
N ASP A 56 15.92 -7.74 -8.20
CA ASP A 56 16.82 -6.60 -8.07
C ASP A 56 16.62 -5.60 -9.22
N GLY A 57 16.57 -4.32 -8.89
CA GLY A 57 16.39 -3.23 -9.83
C GLY A 57 15.85 -1.97 -9.19
N ASP A 58 15.77 -0.90 -9.99
CA ASP A 58 15.21 0.37 -9.57
C ASP A 58 13.70 0.39 -9.82
N TYR A 59 12.95 0.79 -8.79
CA TYR A 59 11.49 0.85 -8.82
C TYR A 59 10.99 2.19 -8.30
N ALA A 60 10.05 2.78 -9.03
CA ALA A 60 9.17 3.81 -8.51
C ALA A 60 8.01 3.13 -7.75
N ALA A 61 7.81 3.51 -6.49
CA ALA A 61 6.71 3.02 -5.66
C ALA A 61 5.57 4.03 -5.61
N ALA A 62 4.33 3.55 -5.75
CA ALA A 62 3.11 4.32 -5.55
C ALA A 62 2.16 3.53 -4.64
N ALA A 63 1.51 4.24 -3.72
CA ALA A 63 0.48 3.69 -2.83
C ALA A 63 -0.82 4.45 -3.06
N HIS A 64 -1.89 3.71 -3.33
CA HIS A 64 -3.24 4.25 -3.51
C HIS A 64 -4.16 3.61 -2.48
N VAL A 65 -5.00 4.44 -1.84
CA VAL A 65 -6.02 3.99 -0.90
C VAL A 65 -7.37 4.32 -1.50
N LEU A 66 -8.25 3.31 -1.56
CA LEU A 66 -9.60 3.42 -2.09
C LEU A 66 -10.58 3.03 -0.99
N TYR A 67 -11.70 3.74 -0.91
CA TYR A 67 -12.86 3.25 -0.15
C TYR A 67 -13.61 2.27 -1.05
N PRO A 68 -13.86 1.02 -0.62
CA PRO A 68 -14.71 0.10 -1.35
C PRO A 68 -16.15 0.65 -1.38
N ASP A 69 -16.82 0.51 -2.53
CA ASP A 69 -18.21 0.93 -2.73
C ASP A 69 -19.21 0.16 -1.85
#